data_AF-A0A6S5TP04-F1
#
_entry.id   AF-A0A6S5TP04-F1
#
_cell.length_a   1.000
_cell.length_b   1.000
_cell.length_c   1.000
_cell.angle_alpha   90.00
_cell.angle_beta   90.00
_cell.angle_gamma   90.00
#
_symmetry.space_group_name_H-M   'P 1'
#
loop_
_entity.id
_entity.type
_entity.pdbx_description
1 polymer ?
#
loop_
_entity_poly.entity_id
_entity_poly.type
_entity_poly.pdbx_seq_one_letter_code
_entity_poly.pdbx_strand_id
1 'polypeptide(L)'
;MLFYGQPSLGGSRHGVDIPRQPLARWVQSGEQLQPLLNLMRDKLLDYPVLHCDETRLQVLHEPGRDPSAQSWMWVQSGGPPDKPVILFDYTASRAQEVPLRLLDGYRGYLMTDDYAGYNAVAARDGIERLGCWAHARRKFVEAQGQDWACRRGAEPDQQALRHRA
;
A
#
# COMPACT_ATOMS: atom_id res chain seq x y z
N MET A 1 14.12 -0.28 11.63
CA MET A 1 13.58 -1.48 10.95
C MET A 1 14.41 -2.69 11.36
N LEU A 2 13.94 -3.49 12.31
CA LEU A 2 14.64 -4.71 12.75
C LEU A 2 14.03 -5.90 12.02
N PHE A 3 14.82 -6.55 11.16
CA PHE A 3 14.46 -7.76 10.43
C PHE A 3 14.40 -8.95 11.38
N TYR A 4 13.24 -9.19 12.01
CA TYR A 4 12.95 -10.48 12.66
C TYR A 4 11.98 -11.26 11.79
N GLY A 5 12.43 -12.38 11.19
CA GLY A 5 11.52 -13.39 10.66
C GLY A 5 11.79 -14.07 9.32
N GLN A 6 12.98 -13.98 8.69
CA GLN A 6 13.26 -14.76 7.47
C GLN A 6 14.55 -15.60 7.61
N PRO A 7 14.49 -16.94 7.58
CA PRO A 7 15.65 -17.80 7.40
C PRO A 7 16.21 -17.62 5.99
N SER A 8 17.49 -17.29 5.89
CA SER A 8 18.43 -17.61 4.79
C SER A 8 17.99 -17.50 3.31
N LEU A 9 17.08 -16.60 2.92
CA LEU A 9 16.87 -16.27 1.50
C LEU A 9 17.76 -15.10 1.06
N GLY A 10 18.94 -15.38 0.51
CA GLY A 10 19.73 -14.34 -0.16
C GLY A 10 20.97 -14.83 -0.87
N GLY A 11 21.58 -15.91 -0.39
CA GLY A 11 22.88 -16.38 -0.89
C GLY A 11 22.88 -17.53 -1.88
N SER A 12 21.84 -18.35 -1.87
CA SER A 12 21.81 -19.64 -2.56
C SER A 12 21.67 -19.55 -4.08
N ARG A 13 21.35 -18.39 -4.65
CA ARG A 13 21.29 -18.18 -6.11
C ARG A 13 22.67 -17.97 -6.74
N HIS A 14 23.65 -17.50 -5.96
CA HIS A 14 25.02 -17.21 -6.43
C HIS A 14 26.11 -17.88 -5.57
N GLY A 15 25.73 -18.75 -4.63
CA GLY A 15 26.68 -19.50 -3.79
C GLY A 15 27.37 -18.66 -2.72
N VAL A 16 26.85 -17.48 -2.37
CA VAL A 16 27.46 -16.57 -1.38
C VAL A 16 26.57 -16.45 -0.16
N ASP A 17 26.96 -17.01 0.97
CA ASP A 17 26.24 -16.81 2.22
C ASP A 17 26.54 -15.41 2.78
N ILE A 18 25.51 -14.56 2.89
CA ILE A 18 25.63 -13.21 3.45
C ILE A 18 24.97 -13.23 4.83
N PRO A 19 25.75 -13.08 5.91
CA PRO A 19 25.19 -13.04 7.25
C PRO A 19 24.25 -11.83 7.44
N ARG A 20 23.28 -11.95 8.36
CA ARG A 20 22.29 -10.89 8.64
C ARG A 20 22.90 -9.57 9.11
N GLN A 21 24.03 -9.63 9.83
CA GLN A 21 24.69 -8.43 10.35
C GLN A 21 25.21 -7.49 9.23
N PRO A 22 25.98 -7.97 8.23
CA PRO A 22 26.32 -7.20 7.03
C PRO A 22 25.10 -6.56 6.33
N LEU A 23 24.03 -7.33 6.11
CA LEU A 23 22.81 -6.81 5.47
C LEU A 23 22.19 -5.66 6.28
N ALA A 24 22.12 -5.81 7.60
CA ALA A 24 21.60 -4.75 8.48
C ALA A 24 22.47 -3.49 8.43
N ARG A 25 23.80 -3.63 8.35
CA ARG A 25 24.72 -2.47 8.20
C ARG A 25 24.54 -1.77 6.86
N TRP A 26 24.31 -2.51 5.78
CA TRP A 26 24.04 -1.91 4.46
C TRP A 26 22.75 -1.10 4.46
N VAL A 27 21.68 -1.60 5.08
CA VAL A 27 20.43 -0.84 5.24
C VAL A 27 20.64 0.43 6.07
N GLN A 28 21.52 0.40 7.08
CA GLN A 28 21.87 1.58 7.87
C GLN A 28 22.69 2.62 7.08
N SER A 29 23.39 2.19 6.02
CA SER A 29 24.08 3.09 5.09
C SER A 29 23.16 3.62 3.98
N GLY A 30 21.86 3.70 4.24
CA GLY A 30 20.88 4.21 3.29
C GLY A 30 20.91 5.73 3.13
N GLU A 31 21.38 6.47 4.14
CA GLU A 31 21.43 7.95 4.12
C GLU A 31 22.31 8.48 2.98
N GLN A 32 23.36 7.74 2.61
CA GLN A 32 24.24 8.06 1.49
C GLN A 32 23.50 8.04 0.14
N LEU A 33 22.35 7.38 0.05
CA LEU A 33 21.49 7.33 -1.13
C LEU A 33 20.47 8.47 -1.20
N GLN A 34 20.43 9.37 -0.22
CA GLN A 34 19.47 10.48 -0.19
C GLN A 34 19.45 11.33 -1.48
N PRO A 35 20.60 11.68 -2.11
CA PRO A 35 20.58 12.41 -3.37
C PRO A 35 19.90 11.65 -4.52
N LEU A 36 20.06 10.33 -4.56
CA LEU A 36 19.39 9.47 -5.54
C LEU A 36 17.89 9.41 -5.28
N LEU A 37 17.48 9.28 -4.01
CA LEU A 37 16.06 9.31 -3.63
C LEU A 37 15.41 10.63 -4.01
N ASN A 38 16.10 11.76 -3.82
CA ASN A 38 15.62 13.08 -4.23
C ASN A 38 15.42 13.14 -5.75
N LEU A 39 16.41 12.70 -6.53
CA LEU A 39 16.30 12.66 -7.99
C LEU A 39 15.15 11.75 -8.47
N MET A 40 14.98 10.58 -7.85
CA MET A 40 13.87 9.68 -8.14
C MET A 40 12.53 10.34 -7.82
N ARG A 41 12.44 11.06 -6.69
CA ARG A 41 11.24 11.80 -6.31
C ARG A 41 10.91 12.91 -7.31
N ASP A 42 11.89 13.69 -7.71
CA ASP A 42 11.71 14.75 -8.72
C ASP A 42 11.20 14.15 -10.03
N LYS A 43 11.79 13.03 -10.47
CA LYS A 43 11.34 12.33 -11.68
C LYS A 43 9.95 11.72 -11.55
N LEU A 44 9.63 11.17 -10.38
CA LEU A 44 8.32 10.62 -10.10
C LEU A 44 7.23 11.69 -10.23
N LEU A 45 7.43 12.85 -9.60
CA LEU A 45 6.47 13.95 -9.60
C LEU A 45 6.34 14.68 -10.95
N ASP A 46 7.32 14.51 -11.85
CA ASP A 46 7.30 15.04 -13.23
C ASP A 46 6.47 14.17 -14.20
N TYR A 47 6.16 12.92 -13.82
CA TYR A 47 5.38 12.04 -14.68
C TYR A 47 3.89 12.42 -14.70
N PRO A 48 3.20 12.26 -15.85
CA PRO A 48 1.80 12.69 -15.98
C PRO A 48 0.81 11.81 -15.21
N VAL A 49 1.19 10.56 -14.89
CA VAL A 49 0.34 9.59 -14.19
C VAL A 49 1.10 9.01 -13.01
N LEU A 50 0.49 9.11 -11.83
CA LEU A 50 0.99 8.53 -10.60
C LEU A 50 -0.04 7.58 -10.00
N HIS A 51 0.46 6.50 -9.42
CA HIS A 51 -0.31 5.62 -8.56
C HIS A 51 0.19 5.83 -7.13
N CYS A 52 -0.73 5.96 -6.19
CA CYS A 52 -0.42 6.03 -4.76
C CYS A 52 -1.35 5.09 -4.01
N ASP A 53 -0.77 4.27 -3.14
CA ASP A 53 -1.50 3.31 -2.30
C ASP A 53 -0.76 3.16 -0.96
N GLU A 54 -1.48 2.68 0.05
CA GLU A 54 -0.92 2.45 1.37
C GLU A 54 -1.25 1.06 1.91
N THR A 55 -0.22 0.37 2.38
CA THR A 55 -0.35 -0.95 2.97
C THR A 55 -0.11 -0.89 4.47
N ARG A 56 -1.01 -1.53 5.21
CA ARG A 56 -0.94 -1.63 6.68
C ARG A 56 0.13 -2.63 7.12
N LEU A 57 0.93 -2.26 8.10
CA LEU A 57 2.03 -3.04 8.68
C LEU A 57 1.98 -3.03 10.22
N GLN A 58 2.62 -4.03 10.83
CA GLN A 58 2.93 -4.05 12.27
C GLN A 58 4.45 -4.09 12.45
N VAL A 59 4.97 -3.25 13.35
CA VAL A 59 6.40 -3.14 13.61
C VAL A 59 6.68 -3.58 15.05
N LEU A 60 7.42 -4.68 15.20
CA LEU A 60 7.64 -5.34 16.50
C LEU A 60 8.37 -4.47 17.54
N HIS A 61 9.28 -3.60 17.09
CA HIS A 61 10.14 -2.80 17.96
C HIS A 61 10.18 -1.35 17.49
N GLU A 62 9.03 -0.71 17.45
CA GLU A 62 8.93 0.73 17.19
C GLU A 62 9.10 1.51 18.50
N PRO A 63 10.02 2.49 18.57
CA PRO A 63 10.23 3.28 19.79
C PRO A 63 8.94 3.97 20.25
N GLY A 64 8.53 3.71 21.50
CA GLY A 64 7.37 4.36 22.10
C GLY A 64 6.00 3.90 21.57
N ARG A 65 5.94 2.80 20.81
CA ARG A 65 4.68 2.24 20.30
C ARG A 65 4.53 0.76 20.61
N ASP A 66 3.28 0.33 20.74
CA ASP A 66 2.94 -1.07 21.00
C ASP A 66 3.18 -1.93 19.74
N PRO A 67 3.69 -3.18 19.86
CA PRO A 67 3.91 -4.07 18.71
C PRO A 67 2.66 -4.39 17.87
N SER A 68 1.46 -4.29 18.47
CA SER A 68 0.18 -4.48 17.79
C SER A 68 -0.32 -3.22 17.08
N ALA A 69 0.29 -2.06 17.37
CA ALA A 69 -0.05 -0.80 16.74
C ALA A 69 0.18 -0.86 15.23
N GLN A 70 -0.71 -0.20 14.50
CA GLN A 70 -0.66 -0.17 13.05
C GLN A 70 0.28 0.93 12.57
N SER A 71 1.07 0.61 11.56
CA SER A 71 1.87 1.54 10.77
C SER A 71 1.54 1.35 9.29
N TRP A 72 2.03 2.25 8.44
CA TRP A 72 1.72 2.25 7.02
C TRP A 72 2.99 2.38 6.19
N MET A 73 3.04 1.60 5.13
CA MET A 73 3.98 1.79 4.03
C MET A 73 3.21 2.38 2.86
N TRP A 74 3.56 3.60 2.49
CA TRP A 74 3.02 4.31 1.35
C TRP A 74 3.87 4.00 0.14
N VAL A 75 3.23 3.67 -0.98
CA VAL A 75 3.90 3.33 -2.22
C VAL A 75 3.46 4.33 -3.27
N GLN A 76 4.42 5.00 -3.88
CA GLN A 76 4.20 5.87 -5.02
C GLN A 76 4.88 5.24 -6.23
N SER A 77 4.16 5.12 -7.34
CA SER A 77 4.74 4.60 -8.57
C SER A 77 4.29 5.37 -9.80
N GLY A 78 5.19 5.48 -10.76
CA GLY A 78 4.95 6.19 -12.01
C GLY A 78 6.08 5.96 -13.01
N GLY A 79 5.95 6.62 -14.16
CA GLY A 79 6.90 6.52 -15.25
C GLY A 79 6.54 5.46 -16.29
N PRO A 80 7.21 5.49 -17.44
CA PRO A 80 6.95 4.55 -18.52
C PRO A 80 7.47 3.14 -18.15
N PRO A 81 7.00 2.08 -18.83
CA PRO A 81 7.38 0.70 -18.52
C PRO A 81 8.89 0.41 -18.56
N ASP A 82 9.65 1.16 -19.36
CA ASP A 82 11.11 1.04 -19.47
C ASP A 82 11.87 1.77 -18.35
N LYS A 83 11.24 2.74 -17.67
CA LYS A 83 11.84 3.58 -16.62
C LYS A 83 10.88 3.83 -15.45
N PRO A 84 10.38 2.77 -14.80
CA PRO A 84 9.49 2.92 -13.65
C PRO A 84 10.25 3.52 -12.47
N VAL A 85 9.60 4.42 -11.75
CA VAL A 85 10.06 4.88 -10.45
C VAL A 85 9.06 4.39 -9.41
N ILE A 86 9.57 3.74 -8.36
CA ILE A 86 8.77 3.26 -7.24
C ILE A 86 9.45 3.74 -5.96
N LEU A 87 8.72 4.49 -5.15
CA LEU A 87 9.19 5.01 -3.86
C LEU A 87 8.31 4.48 -2.74
N PHE A 88 8.97 4.16 -1.63
CA PHE A 88 8.34 3.64 -0.41
C PHE A 88 8.58 4.63 0.74
N ASP A 89 7.51 5.06 1.39
CA ASP A 89 7.55 5.95 2.55
C ASP A 89 6.89 5.25 3.75
N TYR A 90 7.67 5.07 4.81
CA TYR A 90 7.15 4.56 6.08
C TYR A 90 6.57 5.70 6.93
N THR A 91 5.42 5.46 7.57
CA THR A 91 4.89 6.34 8.60
C THR A 91 4.01 5.58 9.59
N ALA A 92 3.95 6.09 10.82
CA ALA A 92 3.03 5.64 11.85
C ALA A 92 1.60 6.21 11.68
N SER A 93 1.34 7.02 10.66
CA SER A 93 0.04 7.65 10.38
C SER A 93 -0.53 7.21 9.03
N ARG A 94 -1.86 7.04 8.97
CA ARG A 94 -2.62 6.93 7.71
C ARG A 94 -3.34 8.23 7.32
N ALA A 95 -3.19 9.28 8.13
CA ALA A 95 -4.04 10.46 7.96
C ALA A 95 -3.60 11.32 6.77
N GLN A 96 -4.51 12.20 6.35
CA GLN A 96 -4.44 12.97 5.11
C GLN A 96 -3.15 13.82 4.96
N GLU A 97 -2.49 14.18 6.06
CA GLU A 97 -1.24 14.92 6.03
C GLU A 97 -0.11 14.15 5.33
N VAL A 98 -0.18 12.82 5.32
CA VAL A 98 0.83 11.98 4.67
C VAL A 98 0.78 12.13 3.15
N PRO A 99 -0.33 11.82 2.46
CA PRO A 99 -0.39 11.97 1.01
C PRO A 99 -0.25 13.44 0.57
N LEU A 100 -0.67 14.41 1.39
CA LEU A 100 -0.42 15.84 1.14
C LEU A 100 1.07 16.19 1.09
N ARG A 101 1.89 15.58 1.95
CA ARG A 101 3.36 15.74 1.96
C ARG A 101 4.05 14.94 0.87
N LEU A 102 3.56 13.73 0.57
CA LEU A 102 4.16 12.87 -0.45
C LEU A 102 3.97 13.46 -1.86
N LEU A 103 2.77 13.95 -2.14
CA LEU A 103 2.36 14.48 -3.44
C LEU A 103 2.42 16.02 -3.48
N ASP A 104 3.29 16.61 -2.68
CA ASP A 104 3.52 18.05 -2.70
C ASP A 104 4.13 18.47 -4.05
N GLY A 105 3.58 19.53 -4.65
CA GLY A 105 3.96 20.00 -5.98
C GLY A 105 3.51 19.15 -7.17
N TYR A 106 2.85 18.00 -6.96
CA TYR A 106 2.39 17.15 -8.07
C TYR A 106 1.25 17.80 -8.88
N ARG A 107 1.28 17.63 -10.20
CA ARG A 107 0.20 17.97 -11.12
C ARG A 107 0.08 16.89 -12.18
N GLY A 108 -1.14 16.42 -12.47
CA GLY A 108 -1.37 15.33 -13.40
C GLY A 108 -2.50 14.41 -12.93
N TYR A 109 -2.47 13.15 -13.38
CA TYR A 109 -3.47 12.15 -13.04
C TYR A 109 -3.00 11.32 -11.84
N LEU A 110 -3.81 11.24 -10.80
CA LEU A 110 -3.50 10.48 -9.58
C LEU A 110 -4.48 9.31 -9.43
N MET A 111 -3.98 8.08 -9.57
CA MET A 111 -4.74 6.86 -9.34
C MET A 111 -4.56 6.36 -7.90
N THR A 112 -5.67 6.20 -7.18
CA THR A 112 -5.68 5.65 -5.82
C THR A 112 -6.78 4.60 -5.65
N ASP A 113 -6.85 3.99 -4.47
CA ASP A 113 -7.93 3.10 -4.04
C ASP A 113 -9.23 3.84 -3.65
N ASP A 114 -9.28 5.16 -3.83
CA ASP A 114 -10.33 6.07 -3.38
C ASP A 114 -10.48 6.19 -1.85
N TYR A 115 -9.42 5.88 -1.10
CA TYR A 115 -9.37 6.18 0.33
C TYR A 115 -9.56 7.67 0.60
N ALA A 116 -10.45 8.00 1.55
CA ALA A 116 -10.80 9.37 1.90
C ALA A 116 -9.60 10.26 2.30
N GLY A 117 -8.48 9.68 2.74
CA GLY A 117 -7.25 10.44 3.01
C GLY A 117 -6.67 11.16 1.79
N TYR A 118 -7.02 10.74 0.57
CA TYR A 118 -6.62 11.40 -0.67
C TYR A 118 -7.51 12.57 -1.08
N ASN A 119 -8.67 12.78 -0.44
CA ASN A 119 -9.62 13.81 -0.84
C ASN A 119 -9.00 15.22 -0.81
N ALA A 120 -8.17 15.52 0.19
CA ALA A 120 -7.47 16.80 0.28
C ALA A 120 -6.43 16.99 -0.84
N VAL A 121 -5.82 15.91 -1.34
CA VAL A 121 -4.92 15.97 -2.49
C VAL A 121 -5.71 16.21 -3.78
N ALA A 122 -6.81 15.48 -3.96
CA ALA A 122 -7.67 15.61 -5.14
C ALA A 122 -8.36 16.98 -5.26
N ALA A 123 -8.46 17.73 -4.15
CA ALA A 123 -8.98 19.10 -4.15
C ALA A 123 -7.95 20.15 -4.59
N ARG A 124 -6.68 19.79 -4.82
CA ARG A 124 -5.63 20.71 -5.29
C ARG A 124 -5.76 20.96 -6.80
N ASP A 125 -5.52 22.20 -7.21
CA ASP A 125 -5.58 22.59 -8.62
C ASP A 125 -4.53 21.87 -9.48
N GLY A 126 -4.99 21.24 -10.57
CA GLY A 126 -4.14 20.54 -11.52
C GLY A 126 -3.90 19.06 -11.18
N ILE A 127 -4.64 18.49 -10.22
CA ILE A 127 -4.69 17.04 -10.00
C ILE A 127 -6.04 16.50 -10.47
N GLU A 128 -6.01 15.54 -11.39
CA GLU A 128 -7.18 14.80 -11.84
C GLU A 128 -7.19 13.42 -11.14
N ARG A 129 -8.27 13.11 -10.42
CA ARG A 129 -8.37 11.87 -9.64
C ARG A 129 -8.84 10.69 -10.50
N LEU A 130 -8.11 9.58 -10.45
CA LEU A 130 -8.45 8.32 -11.08
C LEU A 130 -8.77 7.25 -10.02
N GLY A 131 -9.77 6.41 -10.29
CA GLY A 131 -10.09 5.25 -9.46
C GLY A 131 -9.37 3.99 -9.95
N CYS A 132 -8.83 3.20 -9.02
CA CYS A 132 -8.22 1.91 -9.35
C CYS A 132 -9.26 0.82 -9.65
N TRP A 133 -9.22 0.26 -10.87
CA TRP A 133 -10.13 -0.81 -11.30
C TRP A 133 -9.99 -2.10 -10.49
N ALA A 134 -8.81 -2.41 -9.97
CA ALA A 134 -8.61 -3.58 -9.12
C ALA A 134 -9.37 -3.44 -7.80
N HIS A 135 -9.38 -2.23 -7.22
CA HIS A 135 -10.14 -1.92 -6.02
C HIS A 135 -11.65 -1.93 -6.27
N ALA A 136 -12.10 -1.33 -7.38
CA ALA A 136 -13.50 -1.42 -7.80
C ALA A 136 -13.95 -2.88 -7.96
N ARG A 137 -13.19 -3.71 -8.69
CA ARG A 137 -13.48 -5.14 -8.87
C ARG A 137 -13.58 -5.89 -7.55
N ARG A 138 -12.66 -5.65 -6.61
CA ARG A 138 -12.66 -6.31 -5.29
C ARG A 138 -13.99 -6.05 -4.56
N LYS A 139 -14.50 -4.82 -4.62
CA LYS A 139 -15.79 -4.46 -4.01
C LYS A 139 -16.98 -5.18 -4.66
N PHE A 140 -16.99 -5.33 -5.98
CA PHE A 140 -18.03 -6.14 -6.64
C PHE A 140 -17.99 -7.62 -6.22
N VAL A 141 -16.80 -8.21 -6.12
CA VAL A 141 -16.63 -9.60 -5.67
C VAL A 141 -17.06 -9.76 -4.20
N GLU A 142 -16.68 -8.82 -3.32
CA GLU A 142 -17.13 -8.79 -1.91
C GLU A 142 -18.66 -8.74 -1.81
N ALA A 143 -19.32 -7.92 -2.63
CA ALA A 143 -20.78 -7.80 -2.65
C ALA A 143 -21.48 -9.08 -3.14
N GLN A 144 -20.97 -9.74 -4.19
CA GLN A 144 -21.43 -11.07 -4.60
C GLN A 144 -21.27 -12.09 -3.45
N GLY A 145 -20.19 -11.94 -2.70
CA GLY A 145 -19.91 -12.63 -1.45
C GLY A 145 -21.06 -12.60 -0.44
N GLN A 146 -21.61 -11.41 -0.23
CA GLN A 146 -22.64 -11.18 0.77
C GLN A 146 -24.02 -11.62 0.28
N ASP A 147 -24.32 -11.43 -1.01
CA ASP A 147 -25.56 -11.93 -1.63
C ASP A 147 -25.63 -13.46 -1.55
N TRP A 148 -24.53 -14.19 -1.83
CA TRP A 148 -24.54 -15.65 -1.68
C TRP A 148 -24.77 -16.08 -0.23
N ALA A 149 -24.18 -15.38 0.75
CA ALA A 149 -24.31 -15.72 2.17
C ALA A 149 -25.73 -15.45 2.66
N CYS A 150 -26.33 -14.33 2.24
CA CYS A 150 -27.72 -13.98 2.51
C CYS A 150 -28.70 -15.02 1.92
N ARG A 151 -28.48 -15.45 0.67
CA ARG A 151 -29.34 -16.45 0.01
C ARG A 151 -29.26 -17.85 0.64
N ARG A 152 -28.09 -18.27 1.16
CA ARG A 152 -27.95 -19.56 1.86
C ARG A 152 -28.53 -19.55 3.28
N GLY A 153 -28.60 -18.38 3.93
CA GLY A 153 -29.32 -18.23 5.20
C GLY A 153 -30.84 -18.18 5.04
N ALA A 154 -31.34 -18.10 3.81
CA ALA A 154 -32.75 -18.04 3.45
C ALA A 154 -33.28 -19.38 2.90
N GLU A 155 -32.80 -20.52 3.40
CA GLU A 155 -33.46 -21.80 3.13
C GLU A 155 -34.77 -21.82 3.94
N PRO A 156 -35.96 -21.81 3.31
CA PRO A 156 -37.20 -21.89 4.06
C PRO A 156 -37.26 -23.26 4.71
N ASP A 157 -37.48 -23.29 6.02
CA ASP A 157 -37.71 -24.50 6.78
C ASP A 157 -38.86 -25.32 6.15
N GLN A 158 -38.50 -26.35 5.38
CA GLN A 158 -39.45 -27.23 4.70
C GLN A 158 -40.27 -28.07 5.70
N GLN A 159 -39.94 -28.03 7.00
CA GLN A 159 -40.69 -28.71 8.05
C GLN A 159 -41.93 -27.92 8.48
N ALA A 160 -41.98 -26.59 8.28
CA ALA A 160 -43.13 -25.75 8.63
C ALA A 160 -44.33 -25.88 7.67
N LEU A 161 -44.15 -26.45 6.48
CA LEU A 161 -45.20 -26.59 5.46
C LEU A 161 -46.00 -27.91 5.54
N ARG A 162 -45.65 -28.84 6.45
CA ARG A 162 -46.34 -30.14 6.58
C ARG A 162 -47.48 -30.18 7.61
N HIS A 163 -47.75 -29.08 8.31
CA HIS A 163 -48.80 -29.01 9.35
C HIS A 163 -50.04 -28.18 8.98
N ARG A 164 -50.24 -27.90 7.69
CA ARG A 164 -51.49 -27.32 7.16
C ARG A 164 -52.00 -28.17 6.00
N ALA A 165 -52.52 -29.35 6.35
CA ALA A 165 -53.43 -30.14 5.54
C ALA A 165 -54.47 -30.74 6.49
#